data_AF-A0A953WM26-F1
#
_entry.id   AF-A0A953WM26-F1
#
_cell.length_a   1.000
_cell.length_b   1.000
_cell.length_c   1.000
_cell.angle_alpha   90.00
_cell.angle_beta   90.00
_cell.angle_gamma   90.00
#
_symmetry.space_group_name_H-M   'P 1'
#
loop_
_entity.id
_entity.type
_entity.pdbx_description
1 polymer ?
#
loop_
_entity_poly.entity_id
_entity_poly.type
_entity_poly.pdbx_seq_one_letter_code
_entity_poly.pdbx_strand_id
1 'polypeptide(L)'
;MTGPEITMEISAAVEQRRPVRETPAQRLARDFANFVKGFFRMLALAGLLAPVLLFSFLTVDLPVRGFDRLFDLPALKPSNWLSVGGFIMAWGAPLVVLFARRFGGDEASRAVTAAWGVAAVATFAELSYLAPVLETSDFPSVRFVVAFVASAMIGQYMAIGVYDVTRGGGKWWRAPLIALLSGYAAHALIYYIVAYWK
;
A
#
# COMPACT_ATOMS: atom_id res chain seq x y z
N MET A 1 19.52 -61.68 -22.54
CA MET A 1 20.11 -61.46 -21.20
C MET A 1 20.02 -59.98 -20.90
N THR A 2 18.93 -59.55 -20.28
CA THR A 2 18.65 -58.16 -19.89
C THR A 2 18.50 -58.19 -18.38
N GLY A 3 19.49 -57.60 -17.68
CA GLY A 3 19.55 -57.60 -16.23
C GLY A 3 18.43 -56.73 -15.61
N PRO A 4 18.05 -56.99 -14.34
CA PRO A 4 17.04 -56.21 -13.66
C PRO A 4 17.57 -54.81 -13.30
N GLU A 5 16.85 -53.78 -13.73
CA GLU A 5 16.97 -52.40 -13.23
C GLU A 5 16.54 -52.38 -11.77
N ILE A 6 17.50 -52.12 -10.88
CA ILE A 6 17.24 -51.85 -9.47
C ILE A 6 16.78 -50.39 -9.37
N THR A 7 15.46 -50.18 -9.39
CA THR A 7 14.85 -48.90 -9.03
C THR A 7 15.06 -48.66 -7.54
N MET A 8 16.03 -47.81 -7.22
CA MET A 8 16.29 -47.32 -5.87
C MET A 8 15.15 -46.37 -5.49
N GLU A 9 14.12 -46.89 -4.82
CA GLU A 9 13.12 -46.07 -4.15
C GLU A 9 13.82 -45.24 -3.06
N ILE A 10 14.16 -44.00 -3.40
CA ILE A 10 14.56 -42.98 -2.43
C ILE A 10 13.29 -42.62 -1.66
N SER A 11 12.95 -43.44 -0.66
CA SER A 11 11.97 -43.12 0.35
C SER A 11 12.50 -41.90 1.10
N ALA A 12 12.02 -40.72 0.73
CA ALA A 12 12.28 -39.49 1.44
C ALA A 12 11.75 -39.69 2.86
N ALA A 13 12.65 -39.96 3.79
CA ALA A 13 12.35 -40.06 5.20
C ALA A 13 11.76 -38.71 5.65
N VAL A 14 10.43 -38.63 5.66
CA VAL A 14 9.70 -37.53 6.28
C VAL A 14 10.02 -37.63 7.75
N GLU A 15 10.99 -36.85 8.18
CA GLU A 15 11.39 -36.69 9.56
C GLU A 15 10.19 -36.11 10.32
N GLN A 16 9.31 -37.00 10.80
CA GLN A 16 8.19 -36.67 11.67
C GLN A 16 8.80 -36.11 12.96
N ARG A 17 9.06 -34.80 12.98
CA ARG A 17 9.40 -34.07 14.19
C ARG A 17 8.30 -34.35 15.19
N ARG A 18 8.63 -35.15 16.21
CA ARG A 18 7.73 -35.41 17.33
C ARG A 18 7.24 -34.05 17.84
N PRO A 19 5.91 -33.85 17.99
CA PRO A 19 5.40 -32.62 18.55
C PRO A 19 6.03 -32.47 19.93
N VAL A 20 6.86 -31.43 20.09
CA VAL A 20 7.39 -31.05 21.39
C VAL A 20 6.16 -30.81 22.27
N ARG A 21 6.00 -31.59 23.35
CA ARG A 21 4.91 -31.38 24.31
C ARG A 21 5.18 -30.05 25.01
N GLU A 22 4.66 -28.97 24.46
CA GLU A 22 4.73 -27.65 25.04
C GLU A 22 3.76 -27.55 26.22
N THR A 23 4.20 -26.91 27.29
CA THR A 23 3.28 -26.55 28.37
C THR A 23 2.34 -25.44 27.90
N PRO A 24 1.12 -25.32 28.45
CA PRO A 24 0.19 -24.24 28.10
C PRO A 24 0.82 -22.84 28.23
N ALA A 25 1.67 -22.64 29.25
CA ALA A 25 2.40 -21.40 29.46
C ALA A 25 3.42 -21.11 28.35
N GLN A 26 4.17 -22.12 27.89
CA GLN A 26 5.12 -21.97 26.77
C GLN A 26 4.41 -21.62 25.46
N ARG A 27 3.25 -22.26 25.21
CA ARG A 27 2.42 -21.94 24.05
C ARG A 27 1.94 -20.49 24.09
N LEU A 28 1.38 -20.06 25.22
CA LEU A 28 0.93 -18.68 25.42
C LEU A 28 2.07 -17.66 25.22
N ALA A 29 3.25 -17.93 25.79
CA ALA A 29 4.41 -17.06 25.66
C ALA A 29 4.89 -16.94 24.20
N ARG A 30 4.91 -18.06 23.45
CA ARG A 30 5.25 -18.06 22.02
C ARG A 30 4.24 -17.30 21.19
N ASP A 31 2.95 -17.52 21.42
CA ASP A 31 1.88 -16.87 20.68
C ASP A 31 1.85 -15.36 20.97
N PHE A 32 2.10 -14.97 22.22
CA PHE A 32 2.29 -13.57 22.61
C PHE A 32 3.53 -12.94 21.95
N ALA A 33 4.67 -13.63 21.93
CA ALA A 33 5.88 -13.15 21.26
C ALA A 33 5.66 -12.96 19.74
N ASN A 34 4.95 -13.90 19.11
CA ASN A 34 4.57 -13.80 17.70
C ASN A 34 3.62 -12.62 17.45
N PHE A 35 2.64 -12.40 18.35
CA PHE A 35 1.75 -11.24 18.29
C PHE A 35 2.53 -9.94 18.40
N VAL A 36 3.38 -9.78 19.42
CA VAL A 36 4.20 -8.57 19.64
C VAL A 36 5.09 -8.29 18.43
N LYS A 37 5.73 -9.32 17.88
CA LYS A 37 6.54 -9.21 16.66
C LYS A 37 5.72 -8.74 15.46
N GLY A 38 4.53 -9.31 15.27
CA GLY A 38 3.60 -8.89 14.21
C GLY A 38 3.13 -7.45 14.40
N PHE A 39 2.79 -7.06 15.63
CA PHE A 39 2.36 -5.72 15.97
C PHE A 39 3.44 -4.67 15.67
N PHE A 40 4.69 -4.88 16.12
CA PHE A 40 5.78 -3.95 15.83
C PHE A 40 6.11 -3.88 14.35
N ARG A 41 6.03 -5.00 13.63
CA ARG A 41 6.20 -5.00 12.18
C ARG A 41 5.12 -4.16 11.49
N MET A 42 3.85 -4.39 11.83
CA MET A 42 2.74 -3.59 11.29
C MET A 42 2.91 -2.10 11.61
N LEU A 43 3.31 -1.77 12.85
CA LEU A 43 3.54 -0.40 13.28
C LEU A 43 4.69 0.26 12.50
N ALA A 44 5.78 -0.47 12.24
CA ALA A 44 6.88 0.03 11.42
C ALA A 44 6.46 0.27 9.97
N LEU A 45 5.71 -0.64 9.36
CA LEU A 45 5.21 -0.49 7.98
C LEU A 45 4.20 0.66 7.87
N ALA A 46 3.28 0.75 8.83
CA ALA A 46 2.33 1.85 8.91
C ALA A 46 3.04 3.19 9.14
N GLY A 47 4.06 3.22 10.01
CA GLY A 47 4.88 4.40 10.26
C GLY A 47 5.70 4.87 9.06
N LEU A 48 5.99 3.99 8.09
CA LEU A 48 6.62 4.36 6.82
C LEU A 48 5.61 4.92 5.81
N LEU A 49 4.41 4.34 5.76
CA LEU A 49 3.39 4.75 4.79
C LEU A 49 2.58 5.97 5.25
N ALA A 50 2.29 6.10 6.54
CA ALA A 50 1.46 7.18 7.09
C ALA A 50 2.01 8.58 6.79
N PRO A 51 3.33 8.88 6.87
CA PRO A 51 3.87 10.17 6.45
C PRO A 51 3.58 10.46 4.99
N VAL A 52 3.70 9.48 4.09
CA VAL A 52 3.37 9.65 2.66
C VAL A 52 1.91 10.02 2.48
N LEU A 53 1.00 9.35 3.20
CA LEU A 53 -0.43 9.65 3.15
C LEU A 53 -0.74 11.05 3.69
N LEU A 54 -0.16 11.42 4.84
CA LEU A 54 -0.36 12.72 5.48
C LEU A 54 0.18 13.87 4.64
N PHE A 55 1.45 13.80 4.22
CA PHE A 55 2.03 14.82 3.36
C PHE A 55 1.30 14.93 2.04
N SER A 56 0.86 13.80 1.47
CA SER A 56 0.07 13.80 0.26
C SER A 56 -1.24 14.58 0.44
N PHE A 57 -1.96 14.31 1.53
CA PHE A 57 -3.23 14.97 1.81
C PHE A 57 -3.06 16.48 2.06
N LEU A 58 -2.08 16.85 2.89
CA LEU A 58 -1.81 18.25 3.25
C LEU A 58 -1.29 19.11 2.10
N THR A 59 -0.80 18.50 1.03
CA THR A 59 -0.22 19.22 -0.11
C THR A 59 -0.98 18.98 -1.42
N VAL A 60 -2.19 18.42 -1.35
CA VAL A 60 -2.98 18.04 -2.53
C VAL A 60 -3.44 19.25 -3.35
N ASP A 61 -3.52 20.42 -2.74
CA ASP A 61 -3.92 21.67 -3.41
C ASP A 61 -2.71 22.47 -3.94
N LEU A 62 -1.48 22.04 -3.65
CA LEU A 62 -0.28 22.73 -4.09
C LEU A 62 0.12 22.26 -5.51
N PRO A 63 0.15 23.12 -6.53
CA PRO A 63 0.54 22.72 -7.89
C PRO A 63 2.05 22.49 -8.02
N VAL A 64 2.45 21.48 -8.80
CA VAL A 64 3.87 21.24 -9.12
C VAL A 64 4.30 22.07 -10.33
N ARG A 65 4.78 23.29 -10.07
CA ARG A 65 5.21 24.24 -11.12
C ARG A 65 6.52 23.85 -11.84
N GLY A 66 7.27 22.89 -11.30
CA GLY A 66 8.56 22.45 -11.88
C GLY A 66 8.43 21.89 -13.29
N PHE A 67 7.25 21.40 -13.66
CA PHE A 67 6.97 20.82 -14.97
C PHE A 67 6.34 21.79 -15.98
N ASP A 68 6.06 23.04 -15.58
CA ASP A 68 5.49 24.06 -16.48
C ASP A 68 6.38 24.33 -17.71
N ARG A 69 7.67 24.02 -17.63
CA ARG A 69 8.63 24.19 -18.73
C ARG A 69 8.78 22.98 -19.65
N LEU A 70 8.21 21.83 -19.30
CA LEU A 70 8.32 20.61 -20.13
C LEU A 70 7.29 20.58 -21.27
N PHE A 71 6.18 21.30 -21.13
CA PHE A 71 5.12 21.31 -22.13
C PHE A 71 4.69 22.75 -22.43
N ASP A 72 4.86 23.20 -23.67
CA ASP A 72 4.44 24.53 -24.12
C ASP A 72 2.98 24.60 -24.60
N LEU A 73 2.20 23.55 -24.33
CA LEU A 73 0.77 23.54 -24.64
C LEU A 73 0.00 24.44 -23.64
N PRO A 74 -0.71 25.49 -24.11
CA PRO A 74 -1.45 26.40 -23.23
C PRO A 74 -2.49 25.70 -22.37
N ALA A 75 -3.04 24.58 -22.83
CA ALA A 75 -4.01 23.77 -22.09
C ALA A 75 -3.41 23.04 -20.85
N LEU A 76 -2.08 22.94 -20.77
CA LEU A 76 -1.35 22.30 -19.67
C LEU A 76 -0.69 23.31 -18.72
N LYS A 77 -0.84 24.61 -18.98
CA LYS A 77 -0.37 25.72 -18.13
C LYS A 77 -1.58 26.45 -17.53
N PRO A 78 -1.60 26.72 -16.21
CA PRO A 78 -0.65 26.29 -15.19
C PRO A 78 -0.77 24.78 -14.93
N SER A 79 0.25 24.16 -14.33
CA SER A 79 0.32 22.75 -13.88
C SER A 79 -0.80 22.30 -12.91
N ASN A 80 -2.07 22.54 -13.24
CA ASN A 80 -3.25 22.14 -12.48
C ASN A 80 -3.54 20.63 -12.62
N TRP A 81 -2.81 19.93 -13.50
CA TRP A 81 -2.96 18.50 -13.72
C TRP A 81 -2.16 17.65 -12.71
N LEU A 82 -1.13 18.22 -12.06
CA LEU A 82 -0.31 17.53 -11.07
C LEU A 82 -0.12 18.39 -9.81
N SER A 83 -0.69 17.93 -8.70
CA SER A 83 -0.41 18.50 -7.38
C SER A 83 0.75 17.79 -6.68
N VAL A 84 1.39 18.49 -5.74
CA VAL A 84 2.44 17.96 -4.87
C VAL A 84 1.90 16.75 -4.13
N GLY A 85 0.67 16.84 -3.63
CA GLY A 85 0.00 15.73 -2.98
C GLY A 85 -0.19 14.52 -3.88
N GLY A 86 -0.64 14.72 -5.13
CA GLY A 86 -0.73 13.65 -6.12
C GLY A 86 0.61 13.02 -6.46
N PHE A 87 1.66 13.83 -6.59
CA PHE A 87 3.03 13.36 -6.80
C PHE A 87 3.56 12.52 -5.63
N ILE A 88 3.31 12.95 -4.39
CA ILE A 88 3.68 12.18 -3.18
C ILE A 88 2.86 10.88 -3.11
N MET A 89 1.55 10.93 -3.40
CA MET A 89 0.67 9.75 -3.39
C MET A 89 1.15 8.67 -4.38
N ALA A 90 1.78 9.08 -5.49
CA ALA A 90 2.36 8.13 -6.44
C ALA A 90 3.36 7.17 -5.77
N TRP A 91 4.03 7.57 -4.69
CA TRP A 91 4.92 6.68 -3.93
C TRP A 91 4.21 5.65 -3.05
N GLY A 92 2.91 5.81 -2.81
CA GLY A 92 2.11 4.86 -2.03
C GLY A 92 2.10 3.45 -2.65
N ALA A 93 1.81 3.34 -3.95
CA ALA A 93 1.77 2.04 -4.63
C ALA A 93 3.13 1.31 -4.64
N PRO A 94 4.26 1.96 -4.97
CA PRO A 94 5.61 1.38 -4.84
C PRO A 94 5.92 0.88 -3.44
N LEU A 95 5.61 1.66 -2.40
CA LEU A 95 5.87 1.27 -1.02
C LEU A 95 5.10 0.01 -0.63
N VAL A 96 3.81 -0.07 -0.96
CA VAL A 96 3.01 -1.25 -0.61
C VAL A 96 3.40 -2.49 -1.40
N VAL A 97 3.89 -2.33 -2.64
CA VAL A 97 4.49 -3.43 -3.41
C VAL A 97 5.79 -3.92 -2.76
N LEU A 98 6.62 -3.02 -2.23
CA LEU A 98 7.81 -3.42 -1.46
C LEU A 98 7.44 -4.15 -0.16
N PHE A 99 6.36 -3.74 0.52
CA PHE A 99 5.84 -4.44 1.69
C PHE A 99 5.37 -5.84 1.31
N ALA A 100 4.58 -5.96 0.23
CA ALA A 100 4.07 -7.24 -0.26
C ALA A 100 5.20 -8.17 -0.71
N ARG A 101 6.26 -7.63 -1.33
CA ARG A 101 7.48 -8.35 -1.70
C ARG A 101 8.18 -8.97 -0.50
N ARG A 102 8.31 -8.22 0.61
CA ARG A 102 9.07 -8.67 1.77
C ARG A 102 8.25 -9.53 2.74
N PHE A 103 6.96 -9.22 2.92
CA PHE A 103 6.15 -9.76 4.00
C PHE A 103 4.87 -10.49 3.52
N GLY A 104 4.52 -10.41 2.25
CA GLY A 104 3.28 -11.00 1.69
C GLY A 104 2.13 -10.00 1.55
N GLY A 105 1.14 -10.35 0.71
CA GLY A 105 -0.01 -9.49 0.43
C GLY A 105 -0.89 -9.22 1.65
N ASP A 106 -1.14 -10.22 2.48
CA ASP A 106 -1.91 -10.07 3.72
C ASP A 106 -1.30 -9.04 4.67
N GLU A 107 0.01 -9.12 4.90
CA GLU A 107 0.69 -8.20 5.81
C GLU A 107 0.74 -6.79 5.23
N ALA A 108 0.99 -6.66 3.92
CA ALA A 108 0.97 -5.37 3.24
C ALA A 108 -0.42 -4.72 3.33
N SER A 109 -1.49 -5.50 3.17
CA SER A 109 -2.87 -5.04 3.25
C SER A 109 -3.19 -4.51 4.66
N ARG A 110 -2.80 -5.24 5.71
CA ARG A 110 -2.95 -4.78 7.10
C ARG A 110 -2.17 -3.49 7.37
N ALA A 111 -0.94 -3.40 6.86
CA ALA A 111 -0.14 -2.18 6.99
C ALA A 111 -0.79 -0.98 6.28
N VAL A 112 -1.39 -1.18 5.10
CA VAL A 112 -2.16 -0.14 4.41
C VAL A 112 -3.36 0.30 5.24
N THR A 113 -4.17 -0.65 5.74
CA THR A 113 -5.32 -0.33 6.59
C THR A 113 -4.90 0.45 7.83
N ALA A 114 -3.84 0.00 8.50
CA ALA A 114 -3.30 0.65 9.69
C ALA A 114 -2.77 2.07 9.38
N ALA A 115 -2.05 2.25 8.26
CA ALA A 115 -1.53 3.55 7.84
C ALA A 115 -2.66 4.55 7.56
N TRP A 116 -3.72 4.13 6.87
CA TRP A 116 -4.89 4.97 6.64
C TRP A 116 -5.64 5.29 7.93
N GLY A 117 -5.74 4.34 8.86
CA GLY A 117 -6.30 4.60 10.19
C GLY A 117 -5.51 5.66 10.97
N VAL A 118 -4.18 5.54 10.97
CA VAL A 118 -3.28 6.54 11.59
C VAL A 118 -3.42 7.90 10.91
N ALA A 119 -3.43 7.94 9.58
CA ALA A 119 -3.61 9.17 8.82
C ALA A 119 -4.95 9.83 9.14
N ALA A 120 -6.04 9.06 9.18
CA ALA A 120 -7.37 9.57 9.54
C ALA A 120 -7.37 10.18 10.94
N VAL A 121 -6.84 9.47 11.96
CA VAL A 121 -6.77 9.99 13.34
C VAL A 121 -5.95 11.27 13.41
N ALA A 122 -4.80 11.32 12.73
CA ALA A 122 -3.95 12.51 12.70
C ALA A 122 -4.65 13.70 12.02
N THR A 123 -5.30 13.49 10.88
CA THR A 123 -6.09 14.53 10.21
C THR A 123 -7.24 15.02 11.08
N PHE A 124 -7.98 14.12 11.75
CA PHE A 124 -9.05 14.53 12.68
C PHE A 124 -8.51 15.35 13.85
N ALA A 125 -7.36 14.97 14.41
CA ALA A 125 -6.71 15.71 15.50
C ALA A 125 -6.29 17.12 15.04
N GLU A 126 -5.69 17.23 13.86
CA GLU A 126 -5.27 18.50 13.26
C GLU A 126 -6.47 19.41 12.97
N LEU A 127 -7.52 18.89 12.33
CA LEU A 127 -8.75 19.65 12.06
C LEU A 127 -9.42 20.10 13.36
N SER A 128 -9.42 19.27 14.40
CA SER A 128 -9.98 19.65 15.72
C SER A 128 -9.17 20.75 16.38
N TYR A 129 -7.85 20.72 16.22
CA TYR A 129 -6.95 21.75 16.75
C TYR A 129 -7.10 23.08 15.99
N LEU A 130 -7.25 23.04 14.67
CA LEU A 130 -7.37 24.22 13.81
C LEU A 130 -8.80 24.75 13.67
N ALA A 131 -9.81 24.00 14.12
CA ALA A 131 -11.23 24.35 13.99
C ALA A 131 -11.60 25.79 14.38
N PRO A 132 -11.00 26.43 15.41
CA PRO A 132 -11.34 27.82 15.76
C PRO A 132 -10.91 28.86 14.74
N VAL A 133 -9.98 28.52 13.83
CA VAL A 133 -9.36 29.45 12.88
C VAL A 133 -9.77 29.16 11.43
N LEU A 134 -10.29 27.96 11.15
CA LEU A 134 -10.66 27.53 9.80
C LEU A 134 -12.01 28.11 9.36
N GLU A 135 -12.04 28.65 8.15
CA GLU A 135 -13.26 29.05 7.47
C GLU A 135 -13.80 27.90 6.60
N THR A 136 -15.09 27.94 6.25
CA THR A 136 -15.70 26.90 5.39
C THR A 136 -15.04 26.83 4.01
N SER A 137 -14.51 27.94 3.50
CA SER A 137 -13.78 28.00 2.23
C SER A 137 -12.41 27.32 2.26
N ASP A 138 -11.86 27.04 3.45
CA ASP A 138 -10.55 26.41 3.59
C ASP A 138 -10.61 24.88 3.39
N PHE A 139 -11.81 24.30 3.34
CA PHE A 139 -11.99 22.87 3.21
C PHE A 139 -12.16 22.45 1.74
N PRO A 140 -11.49 21.38 1.30
CA PRO A 140 -11.80 20.75 0.02
C PRO A 140 -13.22 20.15 0.06
N SER A 141 -13.85 20.04 -1.11
CA SER A 141 -15.18 19.43 -1.19
C SER A 141 -15.17 17.98 -0.67
N VAL A 142 -16.22 17.57 0.05
CA VAL A 142 -16.36 16.18 0.55
C VAL A 142 -16.20 15.16 -0.58
N ARG A 143 -16.76 15.48 -1.74
CA ARG A 143 -16.66 14.67 -2.96
C ARG A 143 -15.21 14.44 -3.37
N PHE A 144 -14.40 15.50 -3.39
CA PHE A 144 -12.98 15.43 -3.71
C PHE A 144 -12.22 14.56 -2.72
N VAL A 145 -12.42 14.78 -1.42
CA VAL A 145 -11.76 14.02 -0.35
C VAL A 145 -12.10 12.53 -0.45
N VAL A 146 -13.39 12.19 -0.57
CA VAL A 146 -13.84 10.81 -0.69
C VAL A 146 -13.29 10.16 -1.95
N ALA A 147 -13.33 10.86 -3.10
CA ALA A 147 -12.77 10.35 -4.35
C ALA A 147 -11.27 10.09 -4.23
N PHE A 148 -10.51 11.01 -3.65
CA PHE A 148 -9.07 10.90 -3.47
C PHE A 148 -8.70 9.73 -2.55
N VAL A 149 -9.29 9.68 -1.35
CA VAL A 149 -9.00 8.64 -0.35
C VAL A 149 -9.42 7.26 -0.86
N ALA A 150 -10.66 7.11 -1.34
CA ALA A 150 -11.18 5.82 -1.76
C ALA A 150 -10.41 5.27 -2.97
N SER A 151 -10.14 6.11 -3.97
CA SER A 151 -9.38 5.67 -5.15
C SER A 151 -7.93 5.33 -4.81
N ALA A 152 -7.27 6.08 -3.93
CA ALA A 152 -5.90 5.81 -3.49
C ALA A 152 -5.81 4.50 -2.70
N MET A 153 -6.75 4.27 -1.77
CA MET A 153 -6.88 3.01 -1.04
C MET A 153 -7.09 1.82 -2.01
N ILE A 154 -8.06 1.94 -2.93
CA ILE A 154 -8.34 0.89 -3.92
C ILE A 154 -7.12 0.63 -4.80
N GLY A 155 -6.42 1.67 -5.26
CA GLY A 155 -5.20 1.55 -6.04
C GLY A 155 -4.09 0.78 -5.29
N GLN A 156 -3.91 1.06 -4.00
CA GLN A 156 -2.94 0.35 -3.16
C GLN A 156 -3.31 -1.13 -2.97
N TYR A 157 -4.57 -1.45 -2.64
CA TYR A 157 -5.02 -2.85 -2.52
C TYR A 157 -4.95 -3.60 -3.84
N MET A 158 -5.31 -2.94 -4.95
CA MET A 158 -5.17 -3.52 -6.30
C MET A 158 -3.71 -3.85 -6.60
N ALA A 159 -2.78 -2.92 -6.32
CA ALA A 159 -1.35 -3.16 -6.50
C ALA A 159 -0.86 -4.34 -5.65
N ILE A 160 -1.28 -4.43 -4.39
CA ILE A 160 -0.92 -5.55 -3.50
C ILE A 160 -1.45 -6.87 -4.08
N GLY A 161 -2.74 -6.95 -4.40
CA GLY A 161 -3.37 -8.18 -4.89
C GLY A 161 -2.78 -8.65 -6.22
N VAL A 162 -2.60 -7.74 -7.17
CA VAL A 162 -1.98 -8.07 -8.47
C VAL A 162 -0.52 -8.50 -8.28
N TYR A 163 0.23 -7.86 -7.38
CA TYR A 163 1.58 -8.31 -7.07
C TYR A 163 1.59 -9.73 -6.49
N ASP A 164 0.67 -10.05 -5.58
CA ASP A 164 0.59 -11.37 -4.94
C ASP A 164 0.23 -12.48 -5.93
N VAL A 165 -0.67 -12.21 -6.88
CA VAL A 165 -1.04 -13.16 -7.94
C VAL A 165 0.09 -13.35 -8.96
N THR A 166 0.84 -12.29 -9.27
CA THR A 166 1.85 -12.32 -10.35
C THR A 166 3.25 -12.68 -9.89
N ARG A 167 3.54 -12.65 -8.58
CA ARG A 167 4.85 -13.04 -8.04
C ARG A 167 5.04 -14.56 -8.14
N GLY A 168 6.15 -15.00 -8.76
CA GLY A 168 6.56 -16.41 -8.83
C GLY A 168 6.64 -17.02 -10.22
N GLY A 169 6.11 -16.37 -11.27
CA GLY A 169 5.99 -16.95 -12.61
C GLY A 169 6.91 -16.40 -13.71
N GLY A 170 7.83 -15.47 -13.43
CA GLY A 170 8.62 -14.85 -14.50
C GLY A 170 9.74 -13.89 -14.08
N LYS A 171 10.13 -12.98 -14.98
CA LYS A 171 11.19 -11.97 -14.73
C LYS A 171 10.85 -11.12 -13.50
N TRP A 172 11.85 -10.88 -12.65
CA TRP A 172 11.71 -10.21 -11.35
C TRP A 172 11.02 -8.83 -11.41
N TRP A 173 11.16 -8.10 -12.53
CA TRP A 173 10.58 -6.76 -12.72
C TRP A 173 9.13 -6.78 -13.20
N ARG A 174 8.62 -7.90 -13.73
CA ARG A 174 7.28 -7.97 -14.34
C ARG A 174 6.18 -7.80 -13.30
N ALA A 175 6.24 -8.58 -12.21
CA ALA A 175 5.26 -8.51 -11.13
C ALA A 175 5.10 -7.10 -10.54
N PRO A 176 6.18 -6.40 -10.12
CA PRO A 176 6.05 -5.04 -9.59
C PRO A 176 5.55 -4.06 -10.65
N LEU A 177 5.98 -4.16 -11.92
CA LEU A 177 5.49 -3.26 -12.96
C LEU A 177 3.98 -3.42 -13.20
N ILE A 178 3.49 -4.65 -13.34
CA ILE A 178 2.07 -4.92 -13.60
C ILE A 178 1.23 -4.47 -12.40
N ALA A 179 1.69 -4.75 -11.18
CA ALA A 179 1.05 -4.29 -9.95
C ALA A 179 0.93 -2.76 -9.86
N LEU A 180 1.99 -2.04 -10.19
CA LEU A 180 1.98 -0.58 -10.21
C LEU A 180 1.03 -0.04 -11.28
N LEU A 181 1.09 -0.59 -12.50
CA LEU A 181 0.18 -0.19 -13.57
C LEU A 181 -1.28 -0.42 -13.18
N SER A 182 -1.61 -1.57 -12.57
CA SER A 182 -2.98 -1.84 -12.10
C SER A 182 -3.42 -0.89 -10.99
N GLY A 183 -2.52 -0.60 -10.04
CA GLY A 183 -2.83 0.30 -8.92
C GLY A 183 -3.06 1.73 -9.39
N TYR A 184 -2.19 2.25 -10.25
CA TYR A 184 -2.34 3.60 -10.81
C TYR A 184 -3.53 3.70 -11.75
N ALA A 185 -3.80 2.67 -12.57
CA ALA A 185 -4.99 2.64 -13.43
C ALA A 185 -6.27 2.68 -12.58
N ALA A 186 -6.36 1.86 -11.53
CA ALA A 186 -7.50 1.88 -10.62
C ALA A 186 -7.66 3.24 -9.94
N HIS A 187 -6.57 3.81 -9.40
CA HIS A 187 -6.60 5.13 -8.78
C HIS A 187 -7.05 6.21 -9.76
N ALA A 188 -6.42 6.31 -10.94
CA ALA A 188 -6.73 7.34 -11.93
C ALA A 188 -8.15 7.23 -12.46
N LEU A 189 -8.60 6.03 -12.85
CA LEU A 189 -9.95 5.83 -13.38
C LEU A 189 -11.00 6.21 -12.34
N ILE A 190 -10.87 5.75 -11.10
CA ILE A 190 -11.85 6.06 -10.05
C ILE A 190 -11.79 7.54 -9.68
N TYR A 191 -10.59 8.08 -9.45
CA TYR A 191 -10.41 9.46 -9.02
C TYR A 191 -10.97 10.44 -10.04
N TYR A 192 -10.57 10.35 -11.32
CA TYR A 192 -10.98 11.34 -12.31
C TYR A 192 -12.48 11.25 -12.63
N ILE A 193 -13.03 10.04 -12.70
CA ILE A 193 -14.47 9.82 -12.85
C ILE A 193 -15.21 10.42 -11.65
N VAL A 194 -14.87 10.02 -10.42
CA VAL A 194 -15.65 10.42 -9.26
C VAL A 194 -15.42 11.88 -8.89
N ALA A 195 -14.22 12.46 -9.04
CA ALA A 195 -13.94 13.84 -8.67
C ALA A 195 -14.47 14.86 -9.68
N TYR A 196 -14.45 14.55 -11.00
CA TYR A 196 -14.71 15.55 -12.05
C TYR A 196 -15.97 15.30 -12.90
N TRP A 197 -16.69 14.18 -12.72
CA TRP A 197 -17.94 13.94 -13.43
C TRP A 197 -19.04 14.90 -12.96
N LYS A 198 -19.43 15.87 -13.77
CA LYS A 198 -20.56 16.76 -13.47
C LYS A 198 -21.89 16.12 -13.80
#